data_AF-A0A352XJS8-F1
#
_entry.id   AF-A0A352XJS8-F1
#
_cell.length_a   1.000
_cell.length_b   1.000
_cell.length_c   1.000
_cell.angle_alpha   90.00
_cell.angle_beta   90.00
_cell.angle_gamma   90.00
#
_symmetry.space_group_name_H-M   'P 1'
#
loop_
_entity.id
_entity.type
_entity.pdbx_description
1 polymer ?
#
loop_
_entity_poly.entity_id
_entity_poly.type
_entity_poly.pdbx_seq_one_letter_code
_entity_poly.pdbx_strand_id
1 'polypeptide(L)'
;MEHLDTRYKSAVDDYRAALQSDDAALNLFVKCVEKADFTDQQKKSQEFRDWKRREEGRLKRPEFKDALRHQLNWLSLAMRATARPDDRHKLAPDVLDALNSIFANAKQLEGQQRLLSEPVTGTVFVRAYELGELKLKQWPLSPLDLEGAFDQVILPPLRKPQSIASLAEAWDKRIQMEASKVEFFSAERPEENALSKKVDSTPAMVKFREETLPDLKWKKELDLYKSGDQRAAALRMLAHIKQYLTHNKANDWIDEFHSLVTPEEKAEDEVK
;
A
#
# COMPACT_ATOMS: atom_id res chain seq x y z
N MET A 1 -14.68 -27.58 -8.57
CA MET A 1 -14.87 -26.46 -7.62
C MET A 1 -14.54 -26.87 -6.19
N GLU A 2 -14.89 -28.08 -5.74
CA GLU A 2 -14.61 -28.59 -4.39
C GLU A 2 -13.12 -28.60 -3.99
N HIS A 3 -12.21 -29.02 -4.89
CA HIS A 3 -10.76 -29.02 -4.62
C HIS A 3 -10.13 -27.63 -4.47
N LEU A 4 -10.67 -26.60 -5.15
CA LEU A 4 -10.22 -25.22 -5.01
C LEU A 4 -10.65 -24.66 -3.64
N ASP A 5 -11.85 -25.01 -3.18
CA ASP A 5 -12.38 -24.59 -1.89
C ASP A 5 -11.64 -25.24 -0.70
N THR A 6 -11.22 -26.51 -0.83
CA THR A 6 -10.39 -27.20 0.18
C THR A 6 -8.98 -26.61 0.27
N ARG A 7 -8.32 -26.35 -0.87
CA ARG A 7 -6.98 -25.72 -0.89
C ARG A 7 -7.03 -24.31 -0.32
N TYR A 8 -8.07 -23.56 -0.67
CA TYR A 8 -8.29 -22.21 -0.16
C TYR A 8 -8.47 -22.20 1.37
N LYS A 9 -9.28 -23.11 1.93
CA LYS A 9 -9.45 -23.25 3.39
C LYS A 9 -8.14 -23.61 4.09
N SER A 10 -7.40 -24.59 3.55
CA SER A 10 -6.07 -24.97 4.08
C SER A 10 -5.10 -23.79 4.08
N ALA A 11 -5.04 -23.03 2.98
CA ALA A 11 -4.20 -21.85 2.87
C ALA A 11 -4.57 -20.80 3.93
N VAL A 12 -5.86 -20.51 4.10
CA VAL A 12 -6.34 -19.54 5.11
C VAL A 12 -5.92 -19.95 6.53
N ASP A 13 -6.05 -21.23 6.89
CA ASP A 13 -5.70 -21.69 8.22
C ASP A 13 -4.18 -21.68 8.46
N ASP A 14 -3.40 -22.13 7.48
CA ASP A 14 -1.93 -22.09 7.54
C ASP A 14 -1.41 -20.64 7.59
N TYR A 15 -2.01 -19.73 6.83
CA TYR A 15 -1.63 -18.31 6.83
C TYR A 15 -1.96 -17.67 8.18
N ARG A 16 -3.14 -17.97 8.76
CA ARG A 16 -3.50 -17.48 10.09
C ARG A 16 -2.53 -17.96 11.17
N ALA A 17 -2.09 -19.22 11.10
CA ALA A 17 -1.10 -19.78 12.02
C ALA A 17 0.27 -19.12 11.82
N ALA A 18 0.68 -18.91 10.58
CA ALA A 18 1.95 -18.28 10.24
C ALA A 18 2.00 -16.78 10.60
N LEU A 19 0.87 -16.08 10.65
CA LEU A 19 0.79 -14.69 11.07
C LEU A 19 1.00 -14.47 12.58
N GLN A 20 1.00 -15.54 13.40
CA GLN A 20 1.17 -15.42 14.85
C GLN A 20 2.58 -14.98 15.27
N SER A 21 3.61 -15.22 14.45
CA SER A 21 4.98 -14.78 14.74
C SER A 21 5.86 -14.74 13.50
N ASP A 22 6.95 -13.98 13.57
CA ASP A 22 7.95 -13.86 12.51
C ASP A 22 8.57 -15.22 12.14
N ASP A 23 8.83 -16.06 13.14
CA ASP A 23 9.35 -17.41 12.92
C ASP A 23 8.31 -18.34 12.27
N ALA A 24 7.02 -18.19 12.61
CA ALA A 24 5.96 -18.95 11.97
C ALA A 24 5.80 -18.54 10.50
N ALA A 25 5.88 -17.24 10.19
CA ALA A 25 5.88 -16.72 8.83
C ALA A 25 7.08 -17.25 8.01
N LEU A 26 8.28 -17.23 8.59
CA LEU A 26 9.48 -17.80 7.96
C LEU A 26 9.35 -19.30 7.70
N ASN A 27 8.84 -20.05 8.69
CA ASN A 27 8.66 -21.49 8.56
C ASN A 27 7.69 -21.83 7.42
N LEU A 28 6.59 -21.09 7.31
CA LEU A 28 5.67 -21.24 6.18
C LEU A 28 6.33 -20.85 4.85
N PHE A 29 7.08 -19.75 4.81
CA PHE A 29 7.80 -19.32 3.61
C PHE A 29 8.75 -20.42 3.11
N VAL A 30 9.57 -21.00 4.00
CA VAL A 30 10.51 -22.06 3.64
C VAL A 30 9.78 -23.31 3.13
N LYS A 31 8.65 -23.70 3.75
CA LYS A 31 7.82 -24.80 3.26
C LYS A 31 7.24 -24.51 1.86
N CYS A 32 6.77 -23.29 1.63
CA CYS A 32 6.23 -22.87 0.35
C CYS A 32 7.32 -22.88 -0.74
N VAL A 33 8.53 -22.43 -0.43
CA VAL A 33 9.68 -22.50 -1.35
C VAL A 33 10.04 -23.95 -1.66
N GLU A 34 10.16 -24.81 -0.64
CA GLU A 34 10.47 -26.23 -0.82
C GLU A 34 9.45 -26.92 -1.74
N LYS A 35 8.17 -26.60 -1.58
CA LYS A 35 7.12 -27.11 -2.45
C LYS A 35 7.25 -26.54 -3.87
N ALA A 36 7.06 -25.22 -4.04
CA ALA A 36 6.88 -24.59 -5.33
C ALA A 36 8.15 -24.55 -6.20
N ASP A 37 9.31 -24.31 -5.58
CA ASP A 37 10.55 -24.07 -6.33
C ASP A 37 11.45 -25.32 -6.42
N PHE A 38 11.12 -26.39 -5.67
CA PHE A 38 11.88 -27.65 -5.67
C PHE A 38 11.02 -28.88 -5.92
N THR A 39 10.06 -29.19 -5.04
CA THR A 39 9.26 -30.43 -5.11
C THR A 39 8.43 -30.49 -6.39
N ASP A 40 7.67 -29.42 -6.68
CA ASP A 40 6.83 -29.34 -7.87
C ASP A 40 7.66 -29.28 -9.16
N GLN A 41 8.94 -28.85 -9.05
CA GLN A 41 9.91 -28.87 -10.14
C GLN A 41 10.72 -30.17 -10.22
N GLN A 42 10.37 -31.18 -9.42
CA GLN A 42 11.06 -32.48 -9.35
C GLN A 42 12.57 -32.39 -9.06
N LYS A 43 13.01 -31.35 -8.36
CA LYS A 43 14.42 -31.19 -7.93
C LYS A 43 14.74 -32.13 -6.78
N LYS A 44 16.03 -32.45 -6.62
CA LYS A 44 16.48 -33.34 -5.55
C LYS A 44 16.39 -32.63 -4.20
N SER A 45 16.05 -33.37 -3.14
CA SER A 45 16.01 -32.83 -1.77
C SER A 45 17.35 -32.24 -1.31
N GLN A 46 18.47 -32.72 -1.88
CA GLN A 46 19.79 -32.15 -1.62
C GLN A 46 19.90 -30.70 -2.09
N GLU A 47 19.31 -30.36 -3.24
CA GLU A 47 19.34 -28.99 -3.79
C GLU A 47 18.60 -28.01 -2.89
N PHE A 48 17.50 -28.43 -2.26
CA PHE A 48 16.79 -27.62 -1.27
C PHE A 48 17.64 -27.39 -0.02
N ARG A 49 18.32 -28.42 0.49
CA ARG A 49 19.23 -28.27 1.64
C ARG A 49 20.38 -27.32 1.32
N ASP A 50 20.94 -27.42 0.13
CA ASP A 50 22.02 -26.54 -0.32
C ASP A 50 21.53 -25.10 -0.49
N TRP A 51 20.33 -24.89 -1.04
CA TRP A 51 19.69 -23.58 -1.08
C TRP A 51 19.46 -23.01 0.32
N LYS A 52 18.92 -23.81 1.25
CA LYS A 52 18.65 -23.38 2.62
C LYS A 52 19.94 -22.96 3.35
N ARG A 53 21.06 -23.66 3.09
CA ARG A 53 22.39 -23.30 3.60
C ARG A 53 22.88 -21.97 2.99
N ARG A 54 22.74 -21.78 1.69
CA ARG A 54 23.12 -20.52 1.01
C ARG A 54 22.31 -19.33 1.51
N GLU A 55 21.03 -19.52 1.75
CA GLU A 55 20.10 -18.47 2.17
C GLU A 55 20.05 -18.26 3.69
N GLU A 56 20.74 -19.08 4.49
CA GLU A 56 20.65 -19.07 5.96
C GLU A 56 20.88 -17.67 6.55
N GLY A 57 21.87 -16.94 6.02
CA GLY A 57 22.19 -15.58 6.45
C GLY A 57 21.09 -14.55 6.17
N ARG A 58 20.23 -14.78 5.16
CA ARG A 58 19.04 -13.94 4.90
C ARG A 58 17.85 -14.42 5.70
N LEU A 59 17.61 -15.73 5.78
CA LEU A 59 16.48 -16.32 6.49
C LEU A 59 16.50 -16.00 8.00
N LYS A 60 17.68 -15.79 8.60
CA LYS A 60 17.81 -15.43 10.02
C LYS A 60 17.58 -13.94 10.31
N ARG A 61 17.56 -13.07 9.30
CA ARG A 61 17.45 -11.62 9.49
C ARG A 61 16.06 -11.25 10.03
N PRO A 62 15.97 -10.56 11.19
CA PRO A 62 14.68 -10.15 11.76
C PRO A 62 13.83 -9.36 10.78
N GLU A 63 14.43 -8.40 10.06
CA GLU A 63 13.73 -7.56 9.09
C GLU A 63 13.14 -8.37 7.92
N PHE A 64 13.81 -9.44 7.51
CA PHE A 64 13.31 -10.31 6.44
C PHE A 64 12.11 -11.12 6.91
N LYS A 65 12.15 -11.65 8.14
CA LYS A 65 11.02 -12.41 8.72
C LYS A 65 9.79 -11.53 8.92
N ASP A 66 9.98 -10.32 9.42
CA ASP A 66 8.88 -9.37 9.63
C ASP A 66 8.28 -8.92 8.28
N ALA A 67 9.12 -8.62 7.28
CA ALA A 67 8.64 -8.30 5.94
C ALA A 67 7.87 -9.45 5.27
N LEU A 68 8.28 -10.72 5.49
CA LEU A 68 7.50 -11.88 5.06
C LEU A 68 6.13 -11.94 5.73
N ARG A 69 6.06 -11.65 7.04
CA ARG A 69 4.80 -11.61 7.78
C ARG A 69 3.87 -10.52 7.24
N HIS A 70 4.39 -9.34 6.89
CA HIS A 70 3.62 -8.27 6.26
C HIS A 70 3.10 -8.66 4.87
N GLN A 71 3.93 -9.29 4.03
CA GLN A 71 3.51 -9.85 2.74
C GLN A 71 2.38 -10.87 2.92
N LEU A 72 2.53 -11.79 3.88
CA LEU A 72 1.52 -12.80 4.19
C LEU A 72 0.22 -12.19 4.71
N ASN A 73 0.31 -11.13 5.53
CA ASN A 73 -0.87 -10.45 6.05
C ASN A 73 -1.63 -9.78 4.91
N TRP A 74 -0.91 -9.12 4.00
CA TRP A 74 -1.51 -8.49 2.83
C TRP A 74 -2.18 -9.51 1.90
N LEU A 75 -1.55 -10.67 1.70
CA LEU A 75 -2.13 -11.78 0.96
C LEU A 75 -3.43 -12.28 1.61
N SER A 76 -3.44 -12.42 2.94
CA SER A 76 -4.65 -12.80 3.70
C SER A 76 -5.80 -11.79 3.50
N LEU A 77 -5.49 -10.49 3.52
CA LEU A 77 -6.47 -9.43 3.23
C LEU A 77 -6.98 -9.50 1.78
N ALA A 78 -6.09 -9.71 0.81
CA ALA A 78 -6.44 -9.86 -0.60
C ALA A 78 -7.35 -11.09 -0.83
N MET A 79 -7.07 -12.20 -0.16
CA MET A 79 -7.93 -13.39 -0.16
C MET A 79 -9.32 -13.07 0.41
N ARG A 80 -9.40 -12.43 1.58
CA ARG A 80 -10.69 -11.99 2.17
C ARG A 80 -11.47 -11.07 1.23
N ALA A 81 -10.79 -10.12 0.57
CA ALA A 81 -11.38 -9.22 -0.42
C ALA A 81 -11.89 -9.94 -1.68
N THR A 82 -11.27 -11.06 -2.05
CA THR A 82 -11.69 -11.91 -3.17
C THR A 82 -12.89 -12.77 -2.79
N ALA A 83 -12.90 -13.31 -1.57
CA ALA A 83 -13.99 -14.15 -1.07
C ALA A 83 -15.29 -13.36 -0.82
N ARG A 84 -15.20 -12.06 -0.50
CA ARG A 84 -16.36 -11.19 -0.26
C ARG A 84 -16.20 -9.83 -0.95
N PRO A 85 -16.41 -9.77 -2.28
CA PRO A 85 -16.22 -8.52 -3.04
C PRO A 85 -17.09 -7.36 -2.56
N ASP A 86 -18.34 -7.64 -2.16
CA ASP A 86 -19.28 -6.60 -1.70
C ASP A 86 -18.92 -6.01 -0.33
N ASP A 87 -18.15 -6.77 0.47
CA ASP A 87 -17.74 -6.40 1.83
C ASP A 87 -16.33 -5.78 1.88
N ARG A 88 -15.67 -5.53 0.75
CA ARG A 88 -14.28 -5.03 0.72
C ARG A 88 -14.07 -3.75 1.52
N HIS A 89 -15.04 -2.85 1.49
CA HIS A 89 -15.01 -1.60 2.26
C HIS A 89 -14.91 -1.85 3.78
N LYS A 90 -15.39 -2.99 4.28
CA LYS A 90 -15.28 -3.39 5.70
C LYS A 90 -13.86 -3.79 6.09
N LEU A 91 -12.97 -4.03 5.12
CA LEU A 91 -11.56 -4.33 5.35
C LEU A 91 -10.71 -3.07 5.54
N ALA A 92 -11.28 -1.87 5.38
CA ALA A 92 -10.53 -0.61 5.55
C ALA A 92 -9.77 -0.50 6.89
N PRO A 93 -10.35 -0.87 8.05
CA PRO A 93 -9.61 -0.87 9.32
C PRO A 93 -8.43 -1.86 9.30
N ASP A 94 -8.65 -3.09 8.82
CA ASP A 94 -7.61 -4.12 8.76
C ASP A 94 -6.45 -3.74 7.82
N VAL A 95 -6.77 -3.08 6.70
CA VAL A 95 -5.77 -2.55 5.75
C VAL A 95 -4.98 -1.41 6.40
N LEU A 96 -5.65 -0.48 7.08
CA LEU A 96 -4.98 0.61 7.77
C LEU A 96 -4.08 0.09 8.90
N ASP A 97 -4.51 -0.91 9.65
CA ASP A 97 -3.70 -1.55 10.69
C ASP A 97 -2.48 -2.27 10.11
N ALA A 98 -2.64 -2.95 8.97
CA ALA A 98 -1.53 -3.57 8.26
C ALA A 98 -0.49 -2.53 7.82
N LEU A 99 -0.94 -1.38 7.28
CA LEU A 99 -0.05 -0.27 6.92
C LEU A 99 0.60 0.36 8.16
N ASN A 100 -0.16 0.66 9.20
CA ASN A 100 0.36 1.21 10.46
C ASN A 100 1.47 0.33 11.03
N SER A 101 1.29 -0.99 11.00
CA SER A 101 2.30 -1.92 11.49
C SER A 101 3.60 -1.89 10.67
N ILE A 102 3.52 -1.71 9.35
CA ILE A 102 4.69 -1.56 8.48
C ILE A 102 5.39 -0.24 8.79
N PHE A 103 4.64 0.87 8.79
CA PHE A 103 5.22 2.20 8.88
C PHE A 103 5.69 2.57 10.29
N ALA A 104 5.11 1.98 11.34
CA ALA A 104 5.64 2.07 12.71
C ALA A 104 7.04 1.46 12.84
N ASN A 105 7.36 0.45 12.01
CA ASN A 105 8.65 -0.26 12.00
C ASN A 105 9.45 -0.01 10.71
N ALA A 106 9.17 1.07 9.98
CA ALA A 106 9.73 1.30 8.64
C ALA A 106 11.26 1.25 8.61
N LYS A 107 11.91 1.84 9.62
CA LYS A 107 13.36 1.82 9.78
C LYS A 107 13.92 0.41 9.95
N GLN A 108 13.23 -0.46 10.69
CA GLN A 108 13.66 -1.85 10.85
C GLN A 108 13.50 -2.63 9.54
N LEU A 109 12.49 -2.29 8.74
CA LEU A 109 12.21 -2.92 7.45
C LEU A 109 13.06 -2.36 6.30
N GLU A 110 14.00 -1.47 6.59
CA GLU A 110 14.88 -0.87 5.57
C GLU A 110 15.60 -1.96 4.76
N GLY A 111 15.64 -1.78 3.44
CA GLY A 111 16.18 -2.78 2.52
C GLY A 111 15.21 -3.92 2.15
N GLN A 112 14.04 -4.01 2.77
CA GLN A 112 12.98 -4.97 2.38
C GLN A 112 11.97 -4.42 1.37
N GLN A 113 12.22 -3.22 0.81
CA GLN A 113 11.35 -2.57 -0.17
C GLN A 113 10.94 -3.51 -1.31
N ARG A 114 11.89 -4.26 -1.88
CA ARG A 114 11.61 -5.17 -3.00
C ARG A 114 10.57 -6.21 -2.62
N LEU A 115 10.71 -6.80 -1.43
CA LEU A 115 9.76 -7.80 -0.91
C LEU A 115 8.41 -7.17 -0.62
N LEU A 116 8.36 -5.99 0.00
CA LEU A 116 7.11 -5.31 0.37
C LEU A 116 6.40 -4.63 -0.82
N SER A 117 7.11 -4.42 -1.94
CA SER A 117 6.53 -3.90 -3.20
C SER A 117 6.12 -5.01 -4.16
N GLU A 118 6.54 -6.25 -3.93
CA GLU A 118 6.19 -7.40 -4.77
C GLU A 118 4.68 -7.66 -4.70
N PRO A 119 4.00 -7.87 -5.85
CA PRO A 119 2.62 -8.29 -5.87
C PRO A 119 2.41 -9.62 -5.12
N VAL A 120 1.49 -9.65 -4.16
CA VAL A 120 1.21 -10.84 -3.33
C VAL A 120 0.79 -12.06 -4.15
N THR A 121 0.20 -11.82 -5.32
CA THR A 121 -0.23 -12.86 -6.28
C THR A 121 0.93 -13.64 -6.89
N GLY A 122 2.13 -13.04 -6.93
CA GLY A 122 3.34 -13.68 -7.46
C GLY A 122 4.14 -14.46 -6.41
N THR A 123 3.78 -14.37 -5.13
CA THR A 123 4.59 -14.91 -4.04
C THR A 123 4.60 -16.44 -4.01
N VAL A 124 5.63 -17.01 -3.40
CA VAL A 124 5.73 -18.46 -3.14
C VAL A 124 4.53 -19.00 -2.36
N PHE A 125 3.89 -18.17 -1.53
CA PHE A 125 2.70 -18.54 -0.78
C PHE A 125 1.54 -18.90 -1.71
N VAL A 126 1.30 -18.10 -2.75
CA VAL A 126 0.24 -18.35 -3.73
C VAL A 126 0.59 -19.55 -4.62
N ARG A 127 1.85 -19.64 -5.07
CA ARG A 127 2.31 -20.73 -5.95
C ARG A 127 2.21 -22.08 -5.25
N ALA A 128 2.68 -22.19 -4.01
CA ALA A 128 2.70 -23.46 -3.27
C ALA A 128 1.29 -24.00 -2.98
N TYR A 129 0.28 -23.15 -2.84
CA TYR A 129 -1.10 -23.59 -2.61
C TYR A 129 -1.91 -23.70 -3.91
N GLU A 130 -1.31 -23.40 -5.06
CA GLU A 130 -1.96 -23.39 -6.37
C GLU A 130 -3.27 -22.58 -6.35
N LEU A 131 -3.25 -21.40 -5.71
CA LEU A 131 -4.46 -20.57 -5.51
C LEU A 131 -4.98 -19.91 -6.80
N GLY A 132 -4.44 -20.27 -7.96
CA GLY A 132 -4.81 -19.75 -9.27
C GLY A 132 -4.56 -18.25 -9.42
N GLU A 133 -5.06 -17.67 -10.52
CA GLU A 133 -5.11 -16.21 -10.66
C GLU A 133 -6.15 -15.65 -9.67
N LEU A 134 -5.68 -15.15 -8.52
CA LEU A 134 -6.51 -14.34 -7.64
C LEU A 134 -7.01 -13.12 -8.45
N LYS A 135 -8.28 -13.14 -8.85
CA LYS A 135 -8.91 -12.05 -9.64
C LYS A 135 -9.19 -10.84 -8.75
N LEU A 136 -8.13 -10.15 -8.37
CA LEU A 136 -8.13 -8.95 -7.53
C LEU A 136 -8.46 -7.72 -8.37
N LYS A 137 -9.74 -7.57 -8.75
CA LYS A 137 -10.21 -6.31 -9.36
C LYS A 137 -10.27 -5.23 -8.28
N GLN A 138 -9.70 -4.05 -8.52
CA GLN A 138 -9.77 -2.90 -7.60
C GLN A 138 -9.29 -3.27 -6.18
N TRP A 139 -8.12 -3.91 -6.10
CA TRP A 139 -7.44 -4.16 -4.84
C TRP A 139 -5.93 -3.92 -5.00
N PRO A 140 -5.26 -3.24 -4.06
CA PRO A 140 -3.81 -3.04 -4.08
C PRO A 140 -3.06 -4.37 -3.96
N LEU A 141 -2.17 -4.65 -4.91
CA LEU A 141 -1.50 -5.95 -4.97
C LEU A 141 -0.29 -6.07 -4.04
N SER A 142 0.22 -4.97 -3.49
CA SER A 142 1.37 -5.00 -2.58
C SER A 142 1.16 -4.11 -1.36
N PRO A 143 1.79 -4.43 -0.22
CA PRO A 143 1.71 -3.61 1.00
C PRO A 143 2.19 -2.17 0.84
N LEU A 144 3.13 -1.90 -0.09
CA LEU A 144 3.63 -0.55 -0.34
C LEU A 144 2.88 0.21 -1.45
N ASP A 145 1.81 -0.36 -2.01
CA ASP A 145 0.87 0.34 -2.89
C ASP A 145 -0.10 1.21 -2.06
N LEU A 146 0.45 2.31 -1.51
CA LEU A 146 -0.28 3.27 -0.69
C LEU A 146 -1.40 3.95 -1.47
N GLU A 147 -1.17 4.30 -2.75
CA GLU A 147 -2.21 4.87 -3.61
C GLU A 147 -3.40 3.93 -3.72
N GLY A 148 -3.18 2.67 -4.12
CA GLY A 148 -4.25 1.67 -4.21
C GLY A 148 -4.94 1.40 -2.87
N ALA A 149 -4.18 1.28 -1.78
CA ALA A 149 -4.74 1.02 -0.46
C ALA A 149 -5.66 2.15 0.03
N PHE A 150 -5.24 3.40 -0.15
CA PHE A 150 -6.06 4.54 0.25
C PHE A 150 -7.22 4.78 -0.70
N ASP A 151 -6.98 4.82 -2.02
CA ASP A 151 -7.99 5.24 -2.99
C ASP A 151 -9.06 4.17 -3.25
N GLN A 152 -8.72 2.88 -3.13
CA GLN A 152 -9.63 1.77 -3.43
C GLN A 152 -10.29 1.19 -2.18
N VAL A 153 -9.68 1.35 -0.99
CA VAL A 153 -10.16 0.67 0.24
C VAL A 153 -10.45 1.65 1.38
N ILE A 154 -9.47 2.46 1.82
CA ILE A 154 -9.57 3.23 3.07
C ILE A 154 -10.45 4.48 2.93
N LEU A 155 -10.25 5.29 1.89
CA LEU A 155 -10.94 6.57 1.72
C LEU A 155 -12.41 6.44 1.28
N PRO A 156 -12.79 5.54 0.35
CA PRO A 156 -14.17 5.46 -0.15
C PRO A 156 -15.28 5.41 0.92
N PRO A 157 -15.20 4.61 2.01
CA PRO A 157 -16.25 4.59 3.02
C PRO A 157 -16.36 5.91 3.82
N LEU A 158 -15.33 6.75 3.82
CA LEU A 158 -15.24 8.02 4.55
C LEU A 158 -15.72 9.24 3.74
N ARG A 159 -15.97 9.09 2.44
CA ARG A 159 -16.44 10.17 1.53
C ARG A 159 -17.92 10.49 1.74
N LYS A 160 -18.24 10.98 2.94
CA LYS A 160 -19.58 11.34 3.39
C LYS A 160 -19.50 12.60 4.26
N PRO A 161 -20.51 13.49 4.24
CA PRO A 161 -20.49 14.72 5.03
C PRO A 161 -20.29 14.49 6.53
N GLN A 162 -20.78 13.36 7.07
CA GLN A 162 -20.68 13.03 8.49
C GLN A 162 -19.28 12.55 8.90
N SER A 163 -18.43 12.18 7.95
CA SER A 163 -17.13 11.55 8.17
C SER A 163 -15.95 12.43 7.73
N ILE A 164 -16.19 13.72 7.46
CA ILE A 164 -15.17 14.67 6.95
C ILE A 164 -13.91 14.70 7.83
N ALA A 165 -14.06 14.72 9.16
CA ALA A 165 -12.91 14.73 10.06
C ALA A 165 -12.07 13.46 9.93
N SER A 166 -12.71 12.29 9.88
CA SER A 166 -12.04 11.00 9.66
C SER A 166 -11.42 10.90 8.27
N LEU A 167 -12.06 11.46 7.25
CA LEU A 167 -11.51 11.53 5.89
C LEU A 167 -10.23 12.39 5.88
N ALA A 168 -10.24 13.54 6.56
CA ALA A 168 -9.07 14.40 6.67
C ALA A 168 -7.92 13.69 7.40
N GLU A 169 -8.21 12.99 8.51
CA GLU A 169 -7.21 12.22 9.26
C GLU A 169 -6.63 11.07 8.41
N ALA A 170 -7.47 10.36 7.64
CA ALA A 170 -7.01 9.30 6.75
C ALA A 170 -6.07 9.85 5.65
N TRP A 171 -6.38 11.02 5.09
CA TRP A 171 -5.48 11.70 4.15
C TRP A 171 -4.16 12.13 4.81
N ASP A 172 -4.19 12.63 6.04
CA ASP A 172 -2.97 12.98 6.77
C ASP A 172 -2.09 11.75 7.03
N LYS A 173 -2.71 10.61 7.38
CA LYS A 173 -2.00 9.32 7.49
C LYS A 173 -1.38 8.89 6.16
N ARG A 174 -2.11 9.01 5.05
CA ARG A 174 -1.56 8.72 3.71
C ARG A 174 -0.32 9.57 3.43
N ILE A 175 -0.41 10.88 3.62
CA ILE A 175 0.70 11.81 3.37
C ILE A 175 1.92 11.46 4.23
N GLN A 176 1.70 11.14 5.51
CA GLN A 176 2.76 10.71 6.41
C GLN A 176 3.41 9.40 5.93
N MET A 177 2.62 8.40 5.55
CA MET A 177 3.13 7.11 5.06
C MET A 177 3.87 7.26 3.74
N GLU A 178 3.42 8.12 2.82
CA GLU A 178 4.14 8.39 1.56
C GLU A 178 5.50 9.05 1.83
N ALA A 179 5.56 10.00 2.78
CA ALA A 179 6.83 10.59 3.21
C ALA A 179 7.77 9.54 3.82
N SER A 180 7.28 8.72 4.75
CA SER A 180 8.05 7.63 5.34
C SER A 180 8.47 6.57 4.32
N LYS A 181 7.67 6.33 3.28
CA LYS A 181 8.02 5.42 2.19
C LYS A 181 9.19 5.94 1.38
N VAL A 182 9.22 7.25 1.09
CA VAL A 182 10.37 7.88 0.42
C VAL A 182 11.61 7.85 1.32
N GLU A 183 11.44 8.06 2.62
CA GLU A 183 12.55 8.04 3.60
C GLU A 183 13.20 6.66 3.75
N PHE A 184 12.41 5.61 3.99
CA PHE A 184 12.93 4.29 4.38
C PHE A 184 12.94 3.25 3.26
N PHE A 185 12.17 3.47 2.19
CA PHE A 185 11.98 2.52 1.09
C PHE A 185 12.29 3.16 -0.27
N SER A 186 13.14 4.19 -0.34
CA SER A 186 13.69 4.63 -1.63
C SER A 186 14.97 3.85 -1.96
N ALA A 187 15.17 3.56 -3.25
CA ALA A 187 16.35 2.85 -3.72
C ALA A 187 17.64 3.69 -3.64
N GLU A 188 17.49 5.01 -3.52
CA GLU A 188 18.59 5.97 -3.47
C GLU A 188 19.15 6.07 -2.05
N ARG A 189 20.26 5.37 -1.79
CA ARG A 189 20.97 5.49 -0.51
C ARG A 189 21.84 6.74 -0.50
N PRO A 190 21.87 7.51 0.61
CA PRO A 190 22.97 8.43 0.85
C PRO A 190 24.28 7.63 0.89
N GLU A 191 25.34 8.09 0.20
CA GLU A 191 26.67 7.50 0.36
C GLU A 191 27.09 7.53 1.83
N GLU A 192 27.60 6.39 2.32
CA GLU A 192 27.92 6.10 3.73
C GLU A 192 28.96 7.07 4.34
N ASN A 193 29.71 7.79 3.50
CA ASN A 193 30.81 8.69 3.90
C ASN A 193 30.47 10.19 3.94
N ALA A 194 29.22 10.59 3.70
CA ALA A 194 28.85 12.01 3.83
C ALA A 194 28.58 12.35 5.30
N LEU A 195 29.58 12.90 6.00
CA LEU A 195 29.57 13.31 7.43
C LEU A 195 28.40 14.22 7.88
N SER A 196 27.49 14.61 6.99
CA SER A 196 26.44 15.59 7.25
C SER A 196 25.28 15.41 6.27
N LYS A 197 24.36 14.44 6.45
CA LYS A 197 23.08 14.51 5.73
C LYS A 197 21.89 14.25 6.64
N LYS A 198 21.12 15.33 6.85
CA LYS A 198 19.72 15.24 7.23
C LYS A 198 19.00 14.44 6.14
N VAL A 199 18.19 13.47 6.54
CA VAL A 199 17.30 12.69 5.67
C VAL A 199 16.54 13.59 4.68
N ASP A 200 16.22 14.82 5.09
CA ASP A 200 15.51 15.87 4.32
C ASP A 200 16.18 16.32 3.01
N SER A 201 17.37 15.82 2.66
CA SER A 201 18.19 16.31 1.54
C SER A 201 18.52 15.26 0.48
N THR A 202 17.90 14.08 0.51
CA THR A 202 18.03 13.12 -0.60
C THR A 202 17.26 13.65 -1.84
N PRO A 203 17.72 13.38 -3.08
CA PRO A 203 16.99 13.80 -4.28
C PRO A 203 15.53 13.31 -4.29
N ALA A 204 15.29 12.06 -3.89
CA ALA A 204 13.95 11.51 -3.71
C ALA A 204 13.10 12.31 -2.71
N MET A 205 13.64 12.70 -1.55
CA MET A 205 12.92 13.50 -0.55
C MET A 205 12.68 14.95 -1.01
N VAL A 206 13.64 15.54 -1.71
CA VAL A 206 13.49 16.86 -2.34
C VAL A 206 12.34 16.82 -3.35
N LYS A 207 12.37 15.86 -4.27
CA LYS A 207 11.29 15.65 -5.25
C LYS A 207 9.94 15.41 -4.57
N PHE A 208 9.91 14.59 -3.52
CA PHE A 208 8.68 14.36 -2.77
C PHE A 208 8.14 15.67 -2.20
N ARG A 209 8.97 16.47 -1.52
CA ARG A 209 8.56 17.72 -0.89
C ARG A 209 8.12 18.78 -1.89
N GLU A 210 8.78 18.85 -3.04
CA GLU A 210 8.59 19.92 -4.02
C GLU A 210 7.52 19.58 -5.06
N GLU A 211 7.32 18.30 -5.39
CA GLU A 211 6.37 17.87 -6.42
C GLU A 211 5.20 17.06 -5.84
N THR A 212 5.50 16.01 -5.07
CA THR A 212 4.49 15.01 -4.67
C THR A 212 3.63 15.49 -3.50
N LEU A 213 4.23 16.10 -2.48
CA LEU A 213 3.54 16.58 -1.29
C LEU A 213 2.53 17.69 -1.61
N PRO A 214 2.83 18.70 -2.45
CA PRO A 214 1.84 19.67 -2.88
C PRO A 214 0.65 18.99 -3.57
N ASP A 215 0.91 18.07 -4.51
CA ASP A 215 -0.14 17.33 -5.22
C ASP A 215 -1.03 16.50 -4.28
N LEU A 216 -0.44 15.83 -3.28
CA LEU A 216 -1.21 15.09 -2.27
C LEU A 216 -2.07 16.01 -1.40
N LYS A 217 -1.54 17.17 -1.00
CA LYS A 217 -2.32 18.19 -0.26
C LYS A 217 -3.47 18.71 -1.10
N TRP A 218 -3.25 18.97 -2.38
CA TRP A 218 -4.31 19.36 -3.31
C TRP A 218 -5.41 18.30 -3.38
N LYS A 219 -5.05 17.04 -3.64
CA LYS A 219 -5.98 15.91 -3.70
C LYS A 219 -6.79 15.73 -2.41
N LYS A 220 -6.15 15.92 -1.24
CA LYS A 220 -6.84 15.92 0.05
C LYS A 220 -7.94 16.98 0.07
N GLU A 221 -7.61 18.24 -0.23
CA GLU A 221 -8.58 19.33 -0.16
C GLU A 221 -9.71 19.17 -1.18
N LEU A 222 -9.39 18.69 -2.38
CA LEU A 222 -10.37 18.33 -3.40
C LEU A 222 -11.36 17.26 -2.91
N ASP A 223 -10.87 16.19 -2.29
CA ASP A 223 -11.70 15.09 -1.79
C ASP A 223 -12.59 15.55 -0.62
N LEU A 224 -12.05 16.40 0.27
CA LEU A 224 -12.81 17.03 1.36
C LEU A 224 -13.91 17.96 0.82
N TYR A 225 -13.60 18.77 -0.19
CA TYR A 225 -14.57 19.63 -0.87
C TYR A 225 -15.73 18.81 -1.43
N LYS A 226 -15.41 17.78 -2.23
CA LYS A 226 -16.41 16.89 -2.87
C LYS A 226 -17.23 16.09 -1.85
N SER A 227 -16.68 15.84 -0.66
CA SER A 227 -17.35 15.07 0.39
C SER A 227 -18.24 15.92 1.32
N GLY A 228 -18.22 17.25 1.20
CA GLY A 228 -19.11 18.15 1.95
C GLY A 228 -18.44 19.32 2.68
N ASP A 229 -17.11 19.41 2.72
CA ASP A 229 -16.39 20.53 3.38
C ASP A 229 -16.15 21.73 2.44
N GLN A 230 -17.13 22.05 1.59
CA GLN A 230 -16.94 22.95 0.45
C GLN A 230 -16.34 24.31 0.84
N ARG A 231 -16.89 24.96 1.88
CA ARG A 231 -16.44 26.29 2.29
C ARG A 231 -15.00 26.29 2.82
N ALA A 232 -14.68 25.39 3.74
CA ALA A 232 -13.36 25.40 4.37
C ALA A 232 -12.29 24.82 3.44
N ALA A 233 -12.61 23.76 2.70
CA ALA A 233 -11.72 23.20 1.67
C ALA A 233 -11.42 24.23 0.57
N ALA A 234 -12.42 24.98 0.07
CA ALA A 234 -12.18 26.01 -0.95
C ALA A 234 -11.20 27.10 -0.48
N LEU A 235 -11.29 27.53 0.78
CA LEU A 235 -10.32 28.47 1.36
C LEU A 235 -8.90 27.87 1.44
N ARG A 236 -8.78 26.59 1.78
CA ARG A 236 -7.49 25.87 1.81
C ARG A 236 -6.92 25.63 0.41
N MET A 237 -7.76 25.33 -0.59
CA MET A 237 -7.38 25.23 -2.00
C MET A 237 -6.86 26.56 -2.55
N LEU A 238 -7.53 27.68 -2.25
CA LEU A 238 -7.04 29.00 -2.64
C LEU A 238 -5.69 29.33 -1.99
N ALA A 239 -5.52 28.99 -0.71
CA ALA A 239 -4.24 29.15 -0.02
C ALA A 239 -3.14 28.27 -0.64
N HIS A 240 -3.49 27.05 -1.05
CA HIS A 240 -2.59 26.13 -1.75
C HIS A 240 -2.06 26.72 -3.06
N ILE A 241 -2.96 27.18 -3.93
CA ILE A 241 -2.59 27.82 -5.21
C ILE A 241 -1.64 28.99 -4.97
N LYS A 242 -1.98 29.87 -4.02
CA LYS A 242 -1.14 31.04 -3.68
C LYS A 242 0.25 30.64 -3.19
N GLN A 243 0.36 29.55 -2.44
CA GLN A 243 1.63 29.06 -1.92
C GLN A 243 2.51 28.44 -3.03
N TYR A 244 1.91 27.79 -4.02
CA TYR A 244 2.61 26.98 -5.02
C TYR A 244 2.45 27.51 -6.45
N LEU A 245 2.45 28.84 -6.64
CA LEU A 245 2.25 29.50 -7.95
C LEU A 245 3.27 29.11 -9.03
N THR A 246 4.48 28.72 -8.65
CA THR A 246 5.56 28.32 -9.57
C THR A 246 5.65 26.80 -9.76
N HIS A 247 4.75 26.04 -9.16
CA HIS A 247 4.73 24.59 -9.28
C HIS A 247 4.28 24.18 -10.70
N ASN A 248 4.78 23.07 -11.22
CA ASN A 248 4.46 22.62 -12.58
C ASN A 248 2.95 22.34 -12.80
N LYS A 249 2.23 21.93 -11.74
CA LYS A 249 0.77 21.72 -11.73
C LYS A 249 -0.06 22.94 -11.30
N ALA A 250 0.54 24.11 -11.10
CA ALA A 250 -0.19 25.28 -10.59
C ALA A 250 -1.38 25.65 -11.47
N ASN A 251 -1.22 25.60 -12.80
CA ASN A 251 -2.29 25.87 -13.76
C ASN A 251 -3.41 24.82 -13.67
N ASP A 252 -3.06 23.53 -13.60
CA ASP A 252 -4.05 22.44 -13.46
C ASP A 252 -4.92 22.64 -12.20
N TRP A 253 -4.31 23.02 -11.08
CA TRP A 253 -5.03 23.29 -9.84
C TRP A 253 -5.93 24.53 -9.92
N ILE A 254 -5.49 25.58 -10.62
CA ILE A 254 -6.30 26.79 -10.88
C ILE A 254 -7.53 26.42 -11.71
N ASP A 255 -7.34 25.66 -12.79
CA ASP A 255 -8.41 25.25 -13.69
C ASP A 255 -9.41 24.31 -12.99
N GLU A 256 -8.91 23.35 -12.20
CA GLU A 256 -9.76 22.46 -11.42
C GLU A 256 -10.55 23.24 -10.35
N PHE A 257 -9.91 24.18 -9.64
CA PHE A 257 -10.62 25.02 -8.67
C PHE A 257 -11.69 25.88 -9.31
N HIS A 258 -11.37 26.54 -10.42
CA HIS A 258 -12.30 27.37 -11.17
C HIS A 258 -13.54 26.56 -11.59
N SER A 259 -13.32 25.34 -12.11
CA SER A 259 -14.39 24.43 -12.52
C SER A 259 -15.25 23.95 -11.33
N LEU A 260 -14.69 23.87 -10.12
CA LEU A 260 -15.44 23.45 -8.93
C LEU A 260 -16.32 24.57 -8.35
N VAL A 261 -15.85 25.83 -8.40
CA VAL A 261 -16.55 26.97 -7.77
C VAL A 261 -17.43 27.74 -8.75
N THR A 262 -17.23 27.56 -10.05
CA THR A 262 -18.10 28.12 -11.08
C THR A 262 -19.22 27.11 -11.34
N PRO A 263 -20.50 27.48 -11.15
CA PRO A 263 -21.60 26.63 -11.55
C PRO A 263 -21.48 26.36 -13.05
N GLU A 264 -21.53 25.10 -13.49
CA GLU A 264 -21.96 24.82 -14.86
C GLU A 264 -23.35 25.45 -14.99
N GLU A 265 -23.52 26.37 -15.94
CA GLU A 265 -24.84 26.74 -16.42
C GLU A 265 -25.53 25.43 -16.78
N LYS A 266 -26.42 24.95 -15.90
CA LYS A 266 -27.39 23.95 -16.29
C LYS A 266 -28.08 24.57 -17.48
N ALA A 267 -27.91 23.96 -18.65
CA ALA A 267 -28.72 24.25 -19.82
C ALA A 267 -30.19 24.14 -19.38
N GLU A 268 -30.80 25.29 -19.10
CA GLU A 268 -32.24 25.49 -19.10
C GLU A 268 -32.68 25.47 -20.55
N ASP A 269 -32.58 24.31 -21.18
CA ASP A 269 -33.29 24.01 -22.42
C ASP A 269 -33.94 22.63 -22.24
N GLU A 270 -35.21 22.56 -22.64
CA GLU A 270 -36.17 21.46 -22.49
C GLU A 270 -37.11 21.54 -21.28
N VAL A 271 -38.09 22.45 -21.35
CA VAL A 271 -39.47 22.17 -21.83
C VAL A 271 -40.38 23.28 -21.27
N LYS A 272 -40.77 24.21 -22.15
CA LYS A 272 -42.04 24.95 -22.05
C LYS A 272 -43.01 24.38 -23.08
#